data_AF-A0A9N7TSE0-F1
#
_entry.id   AF-A0A9N7TSE0-F1
#
_cell.length_a   1.000
_cell.length_b   1.000
_cell.length_c   1.000
_cell.angle_alpha   90.00
_cell.angle_beta   90.00
_cell.angle_gamma   90.00
#
_symmetry.space_group_name_H-M   'P 1'
#
loop_
_entity.id
_entity.type
_entity.pdbx_description
1 polymer ?
#
loop_
_entity_poly.entity_id
_entity_poly.type
_entity_poly.pdbx_seq_one_letter_code
_entity_poly.pdbx_strand_id
1 'polypeptide(L)'
;MEVPHPCEGIVESNPKKFNLDAGELSKRKAFITSTRNTVKEMKEQLSSQAAASVDRKKTQALLAERGARGPMWKPGPDKYIRLDHQLQNTNTQFIEEQQGQQQLISEQQDEQLELVSGTIGVLKNMSERIGMELDEQSVMLDDFGHEMDSTHSRLDNVMKKLAKVSHMTSDRRQWCAIGVLLAILFVVLLLFFIL
;
A
#
# COMPACT_ATOMS: atom_id res chain seq x y z
N MET A 1 -20.71 21.99 8.97
CA MET A 1 -21.28 21.84 7.62
C MET A 1 -20.19 21.20 6.77
N GLU A 2 -20.15 19.87 6.78
CA GLU A 2 -19.12 19.08 6.09
C GLU A 2 -19.46 19.05 4.60
N VAL A 3 -18.54 19.49 3.75
CA VAL A 3 -18.74 19.56 2.30
C VAL A 3 -18.68 18.11 1.76
N PRO A 4 -19.76 17.57 1.16
CA PRO A 4 -19.72 16.24 0.57
C PRO A 4 -18.75 16.24 -0.61
N HIS A 5 -17.77 15.34 -0.57
CA HIS A 5 -16.76 15.25 -1.61
C HIS A 5 -17.38 14.70 -2.90
N PRO A 6 -16.98 15.22 -4.09
CA PRO A 6 -17.63 14.93 -5.38
C PRO A 6 -17.63 13.44 -5.76
N CYS A 7 -16.78 12.62 -5.14
CA CYS A 7 -16.66 11.20 -5.44
C CYS A 7 -17.78 10.34 -4.82
N GLU A 8 -18.39 10.76 -3.70
CA GLU A 8 -19.53 10.04 -3.10
C GLU A 8 -20.80 10.22 -3.95
N GLY A 9 -21.03 11.43 -4.47
CA GLY A 9 -22.19 11.72 -5.33
C GLY A 9 -22.16 11.00 -6.69
N ILE A 10 -20.98 10.69 -7.23
CA ILE A 10 -20.84 9.99 -8.52
C ILE A 10 -21.27 8.53 -8.42
N VAL A 11 -21.00 7.86 -7.30
CA VAL A 11 -21.38 6.45 -7.09
C VAL A 11 -22.88 6.35 -6.76
N GLU A 12 -23.43 7.32 -6.02
CA GLU A 12 -24.86 7.39 -5.70
C GLU A 12 -25.72 7.74 -6.93
N SER A 13 -25.18 8.49 -7.90
CA SER A 13 -25.93 8.92 -9.09
C SER A 13 -26.10 7.82 -10.15
N ASN A 14 -25.34 6.71 -10.10
CA ASN A 14 -25.48 5.65 -11.11
C ASN A 14 -25.08 4.23 -10.62
N PRO A 15 -25.85 3.63 -9.68
CA PRO A 15 -25.57 2.30 -9.11
C PRO A 15 -25.63 1.16 -10.15
N LYS A 16 -26.45 1.33 -11.20
CA LYS A 16 -26.62 0.33 -12.27
C LYS A 16 -25.39 0.16 -13.17
N LYS A 17 -24.54 1.19 -13.30
CA LYS A 17 -23.32 1.11 -14.12
C LYS A 17 -22.24 0.24 -13.49
N PHE A 18 -22.34 -0.03 -12.18
CA PHE A 18 -21.32 -0.76 -11.42
C PHE A 18 -21.81 -2.09 -10.82
N ASN A 19 -23.05 -2.53 -11.10
CA ASN A 19 -23.65 -3.74 -10.50
C ASN A 19 -23.53 -3.78 -8.96
N LEU A 20 -23.60 -2.63 -8.29
CA LEU A 20 -23.44 -2.55 -6.84
C LEU A 20 -24.80 -2.73 -6.15
N ASP A 21 -24.88 -3.72 -5.27
CA ASP A 21 -26.04 -3.97 -4.42
C ASP A 21 -26.16 -2.90 -3.32
N ALA A 22 -27.39 -2.57 -2.88
CA ALA A 22 -27.62 -1.56 -1.85
C ALA A 22 -26.93 -1.91 -0.51
N GLY A 23 -26.76 -3.20 -0.22
CA GLY A 23 -25.99 -3.67 0.93
C GLY A 23 -24.49 -3.41 0.80
N GLU A 24 -23.93 -3.45 -0.40
CA GLU A 24 -22.51 -3.19 -0.65
C GLU A 24 -22.17 -1.71 -0.50
N LEU A 25 -23.06 -0.82 -0.95
CA LEU A 25 -22.88 0.62 -0.80
C LEU A 25 -22.84 1.04 0.68
N SER A 26 -23.69 0.43 1.51
CA SER A 26 -23.71 0.66 2.96
C SER A 26 -22.42 0.20 3.63
N LYS A 27 -21.89 -0.97 3.24
CA LYS A 27 -20.59 -1.48 3.71
C LYS A 27 -19.44 -0.54 3.31
N ARG A 28 -19.41 -0.09 2.05
CA ARG A 28 -18.40 0.86 1.57
C ARG A 28 -18.46 2.19 2.30
N LYS A 29 -19.67 2.69 2.58
CA LYS A 29 -19.86 3.92 3.37
C LYS A 29 -19.31 3.77 4.79
N ALA A 30 -19.66 2.68 5.48
CA ALA A 30 -19.15 2.40 6.82
C ALA A 30 -17.61 2.29 6.85
N PHE A 31 -17.02 1.64 5.84
CA PHE A 31 -15.56 1.53 5.70
C PHE A 31 -14.88 2.88 5.48
N ILE A 32 -15.43 3.72 4.59
CA ILE A 32 -14.90 5.06 4.32
C ILE A 32 -14.98 5.93 5.59
N THR A 33 -16.10 5.88 6.32
CA THR A 33 -16.24 6.61 7.58
C THR A 33 -15.24 6.13 8.64
N SER A 34 -15.07 4.82 8.80
CA SER A 34 -14.09 4.25 9.74
C SER A 34 -12.66 4.67 9.40
N THR A 35 -12.27 4.55 8.13
CA THR A 35 -10.93 4.93 7.66
C THR A 35 -10.66 6.42 7.88
N ARG A 36 -11.66 7.28 7.59
CA ARG A 36 -11.55 8.73 7.83
C ARG A 36 -11.33 9.05 9.31
N ASN A 37 -12.03 8.35 10.20
CA ASN A 37 -11.88 8.54 11.64
C ASN A 37 -10.48 8.11 12.11
N THR A 38 -9.97 6.97 11.65
CA THR A 38 -8.62 6.51 12.01
C THR A 38 -7.54 7.48 11.53
N VAL A 39 -7.65 8.01 10.30
CA VAL A 39 -6.69 9.01 9.79
C VAL A 39 -6.74 10.31 10.60
N LYS A 40 -7.93 10.73 11.03
CA LYS A 40 -8.10 11.90 11.89
C LYS A 40 -7.44 11.69 13.25
N GLU A 41 -7.62 10.52 13.86
CA GLU A 41 -7.01 10.16 15.14
C GLU A 41 -5.48 10.10 15.05
N MET A 42 -4.92 9.47 14.00
CA MET A 42 -3.48 9.47 13.76
C MET A 42 -2.91 10.88 13.60
N LYS A 43 -3.63 11.76 12.88
CA LYS A 43 -3.22 13.17 12.71
C LYS A 43 -3.19 13.92 14.05
N GLU A 44 -4.18 13.66 14.91
CA GLU A 44 -4.29 14.29 16.23
C GLU A 44 -3.17 13.82 17.17
N GLN A 45 -2.86 12.53 17.16
CA GLN A 45 -1.72 11.94 17.89
C GLN A 45 -0.37 12.52 17.43
N LEU A 46 -0.15 12.65 16.11
CA LEU A 46 1.08 13.24 15.58
C LEU A 46 1.19 14.74 15.91
N SER A 47 0.08 15.48 15.84
CA SER A 47 0.07 16.92 16.12
C SER A 47 0.35 17.25 17.59
N SER A 48 -0.18 16.44 18.52
CA SER A 48 0.02 16.61 19.96
C SER A 48 1.47 16.28 20.36
N GLN A 49 2.07 15.26 19.74
CA GLN A 49 3.46 14.88 19.96
C GLN A 49 4.44 15.91 19.36
N ALA A 50 4.14 16.45 18.18
CA ALA A 50 4.94 17.50 17.54
C ALA A 50 4.95 18.80 18.37
N ALA A 51 3.80 19.25 18.88
CA ALA A 51 3.70 20.46 19.69
C ALA A 51 4.50 20.38 21.01
N ALA A 52 4.47 19.23 21.69
CA ALA A 52 5.21 19.01 22.94
C ALA A 52 6.74 19.02 22.76
N SER A 53 7.23 18.65 21.57
CA SER A 53 8.67 18.58 21.27
C SER A 53 9.31 19.95 20.96
N VAL A 54 8.55 20.88 20.37
CA VAL A 54 9.05 22.19 19.95
C VAL A 54 9.21 23.13 21.15
N ASP A 55 8.31 23.05 22.12
CA ASP A 55 8.32 23.92 23.30
C ASP A 55 9.58 23.67 24.17
N ARG A 56 9.97 22.40 24.35
CA ARG A 56 11.16 22.01 25.11
C ARG A 56 12.46 22.55 24.53
N LYS A 57 12.61 22.58 23.20
CA LYS A 57 13.80 23.14 22.52
C LYS A 57 13.90 24.65 22.69
N LYS A 58 12.77 25.36 22.74
CA LYS A 58 12.75 26.82 22.82
C LYS A 58 13.09 27.34 24.23
N THR A 59 12.67 26.62 25.27
CA THR A 59 13.00 26.95 26.66
C THR A 59 14.49 26.77 26.96
N GLN A 60 15.15 25.80 26.34
CA GLN A 60 16.57 25.50 26.56
C GLN A 60 17.50 26.55 25.92
N ALA A 61 17.12 27.14 24.79
CA ALA A 61 17.92 28.15 24.09
C ALA A 61 17.95 29.51 24.82
N LEU A 62 16.86 29.90 25.50
CA LEU A 62 16.75 31.20 26.18
C LEU A 62 17.60 31.32 27.45
N LEU A 63 18.10 30.20 27.99
CA LEU A 63 18.89 30.18 29.22
C LEU A 63 20.40 30.36 28.98
N ALA A 64 20.87 30.25 27.73
CA ALA A 64 22.29 30.27 27.38
C ALA A 64 22.89 31.69 27.18
N GLU A 65 22.07 32.74 27.05
CA GLU A 65 22.54 34.05 26.57
C GLU A 65 22.97 35.05 27.68
N ARG A 66 22.79 34.71 28.97
CA ARG A 66 22.92 35.69 30.07
C ARG A 66 24.33 35.86 30.68
N GLY A 67 25.36 35.20 30.15
CA GLY A 67 26.62 34.96 30.87
C GLY A 67 27.82 35.91 30.70
N ALA A 68 27.82 36.91 29.82
CA ALA A 68 29.08 37.61 29.45
C ALA A 68 29.07 39.13 29.67
N ARG A 69 29.59 39.60 30.82
CA ARG A 69 30.15 40.97 30.99
C ARG A 69 30.93 41.12 32.31
N GLY A 70 32.25 41.35 32.22
CA GLY A 70 33.12 41.78 33.33
C GLY A 70 34.52 42.23 32.86
N PRO A 71 35.22 43.17 33.55
CA PRO A 71 36.07 44.16 32.89
C PRO A 71 37.61 44.04 33.04
N MET A 72 38.26 44.69 32.07
CA MET A 72 39.69 44.99 31.75
C MET A 72 40.69 45.25 32.89
N TRP A 73 41.90 44.63 32.86
CA TRP A 73 43.05 44.95 33.75
C TRP A 73 44.44 44.85 33.06
N LYS A 74 45.34 45.80 33.41
CA LYS A 74 46.71 46.04 32.86
C LYS A 74 47.80 45.03 33.35
N PRO A 75 48.92 44.80 32.61
CA PRO A 75 49.84 43.69 32.88
C PRO A 75 51.03 44.05 33.80
N GLY A 76 51.45 43.10 34.64
CA GLY A 76 52.69 43.07 35.42
C GLY A 76 53.21 41.62 35.51
N PRO A 77 54.50 41.38 35.77
CA PRO A 77 55.17 40.08 35.53
C PRO A 77 54.61 38.90 36.35
N ASP A 78 54.06 39.15 37.55
CA ASP A 78 53.40 38.13 38.38
C ASP A 78 52.04 37.69 37.81
N LYS A 79 51.49 38.47 36.87
CA LYS A 79 50.24 38.10 36.18
C LYS A 79 50.46 36.99 35.19
N TYR A 80 51.66 36.78 34.63
CA TYR A 80 51.84 35.74 33.62
C TYR A 80 51.70 34.35 34.22
N ILE A 81 52.32 34.09 35.37
CA ILE A 81 52.22 32.81 36.08
C ILE A 81 50.79 32.56 36.56
N ARG A 82 50.14 33.59 37.11
CA ARG A 82 48.77 33.45 37.62
C ARG A 82 47.75 33.30 36.50
N LEU A 83 47.98 33.96 35.35
CA LEU A 83 47.14 33.86 34.17
C LEU A 83 47.32 32.51 33.48
N ASP A 84 48.54 31.96 33.45
CA ASP A 84 48.81 30.62 32.90
C ASP A 84 48.15 29.52 33.75
N HIS A 85 48.24 29.65 35.08
CA HIS A 85 47.55 28.73 35.99
C HIS A 85 46.03 28.87 35.90
N GLN A 86 45.52 30.08 35.67
CA GLN A 86 44.08 30.32 35.51
C GLN A 86 43.58 29.85 34.13
N LEU A 87 44.38 29.99 33.07
CA LEU A 87 44.12 29.46 31.73
C LEU A 87 44.13 27.93 31.73
N GLN A 88 45.09 27.30 32.39
CA GLN A 88 45.10 25.84 32.53
C GLN A 88 43.88 25.36 33.30
N ASN A 89 43.48 26.05 34.36
CA ASN A 89 42.33 25.65 35.16
C ASN A 89 41.00 25.84 34.40
N THR A 90 40.83 26.92 33.63
CA THR A 90 39.66 27.13 32.79
C THR A 90 39.64 26.22 31.57
N ASN A 91 40.80 25.88 31.00
CA ASN A 91 40.92 24.93 29.91
C ASN A 91 40.58 23.51 30.39
N THR A 92 41.07 23.12 31.58
CA THR A 92 40.73 21.82 32.20
C THR A 92 39.24 21.74 32.52
N GLN A 93 38.64 22.79 33.10
CA GLN A 93 37.19 22.84 33.32
C GLN A 93 36.39 22.80 32.03
N PHE A 94 36.82 23.51 30.99
CA PHE A 94 36.14 23.51 29.69
C PHE A 94 36.26 22.15 28.99
N ILE A 95 37.40 21.46 29.12
CA ILE A 95 37.59 20.10 28.61
C ILE A 95 36.72 19.11 29.40
N GLU A 96 36.67 19.20 30.73
CA GLU A 96 35.78 18.36 31.57
C GLU A 96 34.29 18.58 31.23
N GLU A 97 33.88 19.85 31.06
CA GLU A 97 32.51 20.22 30.73
C GLU A 97 32.15 19.79 29.29
N GLN A 98 33.07 19.91 28.32
CA GLN A 98 32.91 19.35 26.97
C GLN A 98 32.88 17.82 26.95
N GLN A 99 33.67 17.15 27.79
CA GLN A 99 33.76 15.70 27.84
C GLN A 99 32.48 15.08 28.43
N GLY A 100 31.90 15.71 29.46
CA GLY A 100 30.57 15.35 29.97
C GLY A 100 29.45 15.63 28.95
N GLN A 101 29.55 16.72 28.19
CA GLN A 101 28.58 17.05 27.15
C GLN A 101 28.69 16.12 25.92
N GLN A 102 29.89 15.67 25.56
CA GLN A 102 30.12 14.70 24.49
C GLN A 102 29.60 13.29 24.84
N GLN A 103 29.63 12.89 26.11
CA GLN A 103 28.99 11.64 26.55
C GLN A 103 27.46 11.70 26.38
N LEU A 104 26.83 12.82 26.77
CA LEU A 104 25.39 13.04 26.57
C LEU A 104 24.99 13.10 25.08
N ILE A 105 25.84 13.66 24.22
CA ILE A 105 25.60 13.71 22.77
C ILE A 105 25.81 12.33 22.12
N SER A 106 26.74 11.52 22.63
CA SER A 106 26.96 10.13 22.18
C SER A 106 25.78 9.24 22.57
N GLU A 107 25.28 9.35 23.80
CA GLU A 107 24.09 8.60 24.26
C GLU A 107 22.83 8.95 23.44
N GLN A 108 22.65 10.22 23.05
CA GLN A 108 21.52 10.62 22.20
C GLN A 108 21.60 10.09 20.76
N GLN A 109 22.79 9.83 20.23
CA GLN A 109 22.96 9.22 18.91
C GLN A 109 22.74 7.71 18.94
N ASP A 110 23.08 7.03 20.05
CA ASP A 110 22.81 5.61 20.23
C ASP A 110 21.31 5.31 20.36
N GLU A 111 20.55 6.18 21.05
CA GLU A 111 19.09 6.04 21.15
C GLU A 111 18.39 6.19 19.77
N GLN A 112 18.91 7.05 18.90
CA GLN A 112 18.43 7.18 17.51
C GLN A 112 18.79 5.97 16.65
N LEU A 113 19.98 5.39 16.83
CA LEU A 113 20.37 4.16 16.14
C LEU A 113 19.56 2.95 16.59
N GLU A 114 19.16 2.88 17.86
CA GLU A 114 18.29 1.83 18.39
C GLU A 114 16.87 1.90 17.79
N LEU A 115 16.30 3.10 17.65
CA LEU A 115 15.01 3.31 16.99
C LEU A 115 15.04 2.94 15.50
N VAL A 116 16.13 3.28 14.80
CA VAL A 116 16.34 2.89 13.41
C VAL A 116 16.55 1.37 13.30
N SER A 117 17.31 0.77 14.22
CA SER A 117 17.52 -0.69 14.31
C SER A 117 16.21 -1.45 14.56
N GLY A 118 15.35 -0.96 15.44
CA GLY A 118 14.02 -1.53 15.68
C GLY A 118 13.14 -1.48 14.44
N THR A 119 13.18 -0.37 13.69
CA THR A 119 12.43 -0.21 12.44
C THR A 119 12.95 -1.14 11.34
N ILE A 120 14.26 -1.34 11.24
CA ILE A 120 14.88 -2.33 10.34
C ILE A 120 14.48 -3.76 10.73
N GLY A 121 14.38 -4.06 12.03
CA GLY A 121 13.90 -5.35 12.52
C GLY A 121 12.46 -5.65 12.13
N VAL A 122 11.56 -4.66 12.27
CA VAL A 122 10.16 -4.77 11.83
C VAL A 122 10.07 -4.94 10.32
N LEU A 123 10.81 -4.14 9.55
CA LEU A 123 10.84 -4.25 8.08
C LEU A 123 11.38 -5.61 7.62
N LYS A 124 12.41 -6.14 8.29
CA LYS A 124 12.94 -7.48 8.03
C LYS A 124 11.89 -8.55 8.29
N ASN A 125 11.16 -8.48 9.41
CA ASN A 125 10.10 -9.44 9.71
C ASN A 125 8.93 -9.34 8.74
N MET A 126 8.53 -8.12 8.35
CA MET A 126 7.51 -7.92 7.31
C MET A 126 7.97 -8.45 5.96
N SER A 127 9.23 -8.20 5.57
CA SER A 127 9.79 -8.69 4.30
C SER A 127 9.86 -10.22 4.27
N GLU A 128 10.21 -10.85 5.39
CA GLU A 128 10.23 -12.32 5.53
C GLU A 128 8.82 -12.91 5.40
N ARG A 129 7.81 -12.29 6.03
CA ARG A 129 6.40 -12.68 5.88
C ARG A 129 5.89 -12.51 4.45
N ILE A 130 6.22 -11.39 3.80
CA ILE A 130 5.89 -11.15 2.38
C ILE A 130 6.55 -12.22 1.51
N GLY A 131 7.81 -12.58 1.78
CA GLY A 131 8.52 -13.64 1.07
C GLY A 131 7.81 -14.99 1.18
N MET A 132 7.40 -15.40 2.38
CA MET A 132 6.67 -16.65 2.59
C MET A 132 5.30 -16.66 1.89
N GLU A 133 4.55 -15.56 1.97
CA GLU A 133 3.25 -15.42 1.32
C GLU A 133 3.39 -15.44 -0.21
N LEU A 134 4.44 -14.82 -0.77
CA LEU A 134 4.73 -14.88 -2.21
C LEU A 134 5.08 -16.30 -2.67
N ASP A 135 5.80 -17.07 -1.85
CA ASP A 135 6.13 -18.47 -2.14
C ASP A 135 4.87 -19.34 -2.13
N GLU A 136 3.97 -19.12 -1.15
CA GLU A 136 2.66 -19.79 -1.09
C GLU A 136 1.76 -19.39 -2.27
N GLN A 137 1.74 -18.11 -2.64
CA GLN A 137 1.01 -17.64 -3.82
C GLN A 137 1.61 -18.19 -5.12
N SER A 138 2.92 -18.40 -5.21
CA SER A 138 3.55 -19.04 -6.36
C SER A 138 3.04 -20.47 -6.57
N VAL A 139 2.85 -21.22 -5.48
CA VAL A 139 2.27 -22.57 -5.53
C VAL A 139 0.79 -22.51 -5.94
N MET A 140 0.01 -21.60 -5.36
CA MET A 140 -1.39 -21.41 -5.77
C MET A 140 -1.53 -20.96 -7.23
N LEU A 141 -0.58 -20.20 -7.76
CA LEU A 141 -0.58 -19.76 -9.16
C LEU A 141 -0.32 -20.93 -10.13
N ASP A 142 0.53 -21.87 -9.73
CA ASP A 142 0.78 -23.10 -10.50
C ASP A 142 -0.47 -23.98 -10.57
N ASP A 143 -1.15 -24.17 -9.42
CA ASP A 143 -2.44 -24.86 -9.35
C ASP A 143 -3.51 -24.18 -10.20
N PHE A 144 -3.58 -22.86 -10.15
CA PHE A 144 -4.48 -22.07 -11.00
C PHE A 144 -4.13 -22.23 -12.49
N GLY A 145 -2.85 -22.29 -12.84
CA GLY A 145 -2.38 -22.61 -14.19
C GLY A 145 -2.87 -23.98 -14.65
N HIS A 146 -2.77 -24.98 -13.78
CA HIS A 146 -3.27 -26.33 -14.05
C HIS A 146 -4.79 -26.36 -14.26
N GLU A 147 -5.55 -25.63 -13.43
CA GLU A 147 -6.99 -25.49 -13.59
C GLU A 147 -7.36 -24.75 -14.89
N MET A 148 -6.59 -23.73 -15.27
CA MET A 148 -6.73 -23.02 -16.54
C MET A 148 -6.48 -23.94 -17.74
N ASP A 149 -5.43 -24.76 -17.73
CA ASP A 149 -5.15 -25.74 -18.78
C ASP A 149 -6.26 -26.78 -18.91
N SER A 150 -6.82 -27.22 -17.78
CA SER A 150 -7.98 -28.12 -17.77
C SER A 150 -9.22 -27.45 -18.38
N THR A 151 -9.42 -26.17 -18.11
CA THR A 151 -10.51 -25.36 -18.65
C THR A 151 -10.32 -25.13 -20.14
N HIS A 152 -9.10 -24.85 -20.60
CA HIS A 152 -8.75 -24.74 -22.02
C HIS A 152 -9.06 -26.05 -22.74
N SER A 153 -8.65 -27.19 -22.18
CA SER A 153 -8.93 -28.51 -22.74
C SER A 153 -10.44 -28.82 -22.82
N ARG A 154 -11.22 -28.40 -21.81
CA ARG A 154 -12.69 -28.50 -21.84
C ARG A 154 -13.29 -27.60 -22.91
N LEU A 155 -12.81 -26.36 -23.02
CA LEU A 155 -13.22 -25.40 -24.05
C LEU A 155 -12.93 -25.93 -25.46
N ASP A 156 -11.74 -26.47 -25.70
CA ASP A 156 -11.36 -27.09 -26.98
C ASP A 156 -12.28 -28.25 -27.33
N ASN A 157 -12.62 -29.10 -26.35
CA ASN A 157 -13.55 -30.19 -26.56
C ASN A 157 -14.97 -29.69 -26.87
N VAL A 158 -15.40 -28.60 -26.22
CA VAL A 158 -16.68 -27.94 -26.52
C VAL A 158 -16.64 -27.33 -27.92
N MET A 159 -15.57 -26.62 -28.30
CA MET A 159 -15.39 -26.07 -29.65
C MET A 159 -15.41 -27.17 -30.71
N LYS A 160 -14.71 -28.29 -30.48
CA LYS A 160 -14.75 -29.46 -31.38
C LYS A 160 -16.16 -30.06 -31.46
N LYS A 161 -16.90 -30.13 -30.35
CA LYS A 161 -18.31 -30.57 -30.35
C LYS A 161 -19.21 -29.58 -31.07
N LEU A 162 -18.99 -28.28 -30.95
CA LEU A 162 -19.73 -27.24 -31.68
C LEU A 162 -19.44 -27.29 -33.17
N ALA A 163 -18.17 -27.41 -33.57
CA ALA A 163 -17.77 -27.61 -34.96
C ALA A 163 -18.38 -28.90 -35.53
N LYS A 164 -18.34 -29.99 -34.74
CA LYS A 164 -18.95 -31.26 -35.12
C LYS A 164 -20.47 -31.16 -35.17
N VAL A 165 -21.16 -30.52 -34.24
CA VAL A 165 -22.62 -30.32 -34.26
C VAL A 165 -23.03 -29.40 -35.40
N SER A 166 -22.26 -28.34 -35.67
CA SER A 166 -22.41 -27.47 -36.83
C SER A 166 -22.23 -28.21 -38.16
N HIS A 167 -21.43 -29.27 -38.19
CA HIS A 167 -21.23 -30.11 -39.36
C HIS A 167 -22.12 -31.38 -39.34
N MET A 168 -22.67 -31.74 -38.17
CA MET A 168 -23.54 -32.90 -37.92
C MET A 168 -25.01 -32.52 -37.80
N THR A 169 -25.37 -31.27 -38.09
CA THR A 169 -26.73 -30.91 -38.55
C THR A 169 -26.98 -31.62 -39.88
N SER A 170 -27.19 -32.93 -39.76
CA SER A 170 -28.02 -33.83 -40.54
C SER A 170 -28.04 -33.70 -42.07
N ASP A 171 -26.98 -33.24 -42.73
CA ASP A 171 -27.02 -33.11 -44.20
C ASP A 171 -27.46 -34.42 -44.86
N ARG A 172 -26.84 -35.57 -44.59
CA ARG A 172 -27.22 -36.80 -45.30
C ARG A 172 -28.66 -37.29 -45.04
N ARG A 173 -29.18 -37.17 -43.82
CA ARG A 173 -30.56 -37.60 -43.49
C ARG A 173 -31.61 -36.57 -43.93
N GLN A 174 -31.31 -35.28 -43.85
CA GLN A 174 -32.20 -34.23 -44.34
C GLN A 174 -32.23 -34.23 -45.87
N TRP A 175 -31.08 -34.33 -46.54
CA TRP A 175 -31.02 -34.46 -48.00
C TRP A 175 -31.68 -35.75 -48.50
N CYS A 176 -31.55 -36.87 -47.77
CA CYS A 176 -32.30 -38.09 -48.10
C CYS A 176 -33.82 -37.91 -47.92
N ALA A 177 -34.27 -37.26 -46.84
CA ALA A 177 -35.68 -36.98 -46.61
C ALA A 177 -36.26 -36.04 -47.68
N ILE A 178 -35.53 -34.99 -48.04
CA ILE A 178 -35.87 -34.06 -49.12
C ILE A 178 -35.97 -34.81 -50.46
N GLY A 179 -35.00 -35.66 -50.78
CA GLY A 179 -35.00 -36.46 -52.00
C GLY A 179 -36.19 -37.42 -52.11
N VAL A 180 -36.51 -38.14 -51.02
CA VAL A 180 -37.67 -39.05 -50.97
C VAL A 180 -38.98 -38.27 -51.13
N LEU A 181 -39.12 -37.13 -50.47
CA LEU A 181 -40.32 -36.30 -50.56
C LEU A 181 -40.52 -35.74 -51.98
N LEU A 182 -39.43 -35.33 -52.64
CA LEU A 182 -39.44 -34.92 -54.06
C LEU A 182 -39.85 -36.04 -55.00
N ALA A 183 -39.36 -37.27 -54.78
CA ALA A 183 -39.71 -38.41 -55.62
C ALA A 183 -41.21 -38.75 -55.51
N ILE A 184 -41.76 -38.74 -54.29
CA ILE A 184 -43.20 -38.95 -54.06
C ILE A 184 -44.02 -37.86 -54.74
N LEU A 185 -43.62 -36.59 -54.62
CA LEU A 185 -44.27 -35.48 -55.30
C LEU A 185 -44.29 -35.67 -56.82
N PHE A 186 -43.17 -36.10 -57.40
CA PHE A 186 -43.08 -36.35 -58.85
C PHE A 186 -44.02 -37.46 -59.31
N VAL A 187 -44.12 -38.56 -58.55
CA VAL A 187 -45.06 -39.65 -58.83
C VAL A 187 -46.50 -39.15 -58.81
N VAL A 188 -46.88 -38.35 -57.82
CA VAL A 188 -48.23 -37.77 -57.72
C VAL A 188 -48.54 -36.86 -58.91
N LEU A 189 -47.58 -36.03 -59.35
CA LEU A 189 -47.74 -35.17 -60.52
C LEU A 189 -47.88 -35.96 -61.82
N LEU A 190 -47.11 -37.04 -62.00
CA LEU A 190 -47.26 -37.91 -63.17
C LEU A 190 -48.62 -38.59 -63.18
N LEU A 191 -49.08 -39.10 -62.04
CA LEU A 191 -50.41 -39.69 -61.93
C LEU A 191 -51.51 -38.67 -62.26
N PHE A 192 -51.37 -37.43 -61.79
CA PHE A 192 -52.31 -36.34 -62.11
C PHE A 192 -52.29 -35.93 -63.59
N PHE A 193 -51.13 -36.03 -64.26
CA PHE A 193 -51.04 -35.67 -65.68
C PHE A 193 -51.53 -36.79 -66.61
N ILE A 194 -51.42 -38.04 -66.16
CA ILE A 194 -51.86 -39.23 -66.91
C ILE A 194 -53.35 -39.49 -66.72
N LEU A 195 -53.89 -39.23 -65.52
CA LEU A 195 -55.31 -39.40 -65.16
C LEU A 195 -56.14 -38.18 -65.58
#